data_AF-A0AAW5PBM7-F1
#
_entry.id   AF-A0AAW5PBM7-F1
#
_cell.length_a   1.000
_cell.length_b   1.000
_cell.length_c   1.000
_cell.angle_alpha   90.00
_cell.angle_beta   90.00
_cell.angle_gamma   90.00
#
_symmetry.space_group_name_H-M   'P 1'
#
loop_
_entity.id
_entity.type
_entity.pdbx_description
1 polymer ?
#
loop_
_entity_poly.entity_id
_entity_poly.type
_entity_poly.pdbx_seq_one_letter_code
_entity_poly.pdbx_strand_id
1 'polypeptide(L)'
;MTFAENVQLEVFAILPAAIEAQGTAGNPIRMTATEGNEMPGWWQGIYLRDDFGGTLSNVIIRHGGGASSPANITAEQVLPGLDAQGSLTVENSRIEDSGKHGIACNDAGIDLTAQGNAFAGIPGKPITGCGTE
;
A
#
# COMPACT_ATOMS: atom_id res chain seq x y z
N MET A 1 -9.25 3.61 -10.59
CA MET A 1 -9.85 4.09 -9.33
C MET A 1 -9.19 5.40 -8.95
N THR A 2 -9.99 6.40 -8.60
CA THR A 2 -9.53 7.72 -8.18
C THR A 2 -9.98 8.02 -6.75
N PHE A 3 -9.14 8.71 -5.98
CA PHE A 3 -9.35 9.01 -4.56
C PHE A 3 -9.30 10.52 -4.32
N ALA A 4 -10.30 11.03 -3.59
CA ALA A 4 -10.38 12.42 -3.20
C ALA A 4 -9.33 12.78 -2.14
N GLU A 5 -9.21 14.06 -1.80
CA GLU A 5 -8.26 14.52 -0.81
C GLU A 5 -8.46 13.80 0.53
N ASN A 6 -7.34 13.37 1.15
CA ASN A 6 -7.30 12.81 2.50
C ASN A 6 -8.18 11.56 2.75
N VAL A 7 -8.67 10.87 1.71
CA VAL A 7 -9.37 9.58 1.87
C VAL A 7 -8.40 8.41 1.88
N GLN A 8 -8.83 7.28 2.42
CA GLN A 8 -8.08 6.02 2.41
C GLN A 8 -8.91 4.88 1.84
N LEU A 9 -8.22 3.88 1.29
CA LEU A 9 -8.78 2.54 1.08
C LEU A 9 -8.29 1.67 2.24
N GLU A 10 -9.20 1.08 3.00
CA GLU A 10 -8.83 0.32 4.20
C GLU A 10 -9.37 -1.11 4.14
N VAL A 11 -8.48 -2.05 4.45
CA VAL A 11 -8.80 -3.42 4.85
C VAL A 11 -8.44 -3.54 6.31
N PHE A 12 -9.45 -3.63 7.16
CA PHE A 12 -9.32 -3.78 8.61
C PHE A 12 -10.27 -4.89 9.05
N ALA A 13 -9.72 -5.93 9.67
CA ALA A 13 -10.52 -7.06 10.12
C ALA A 13 -9.90 -7.78 11.31
N ILE A 14 -10.77 -8.26 12.21
CA ILE A 14 -10.43 -9.16 13.32
C ILE A 14 -10.44 -10.64 12.92
N LEU A 15 -10.82 -10.92 11.67
CA LEU A 15 -10.82 -12.20 11.00
C LEU A 15 -10.15 -12.01 9.64
N PRO A 16 -9.65 -13.07 8.99
CA PRO A 16 -8.90 -12.91 7.75
C PRO A 16 -9.69 -12.15 6.68
N ALA A 17 -9.15 -11.03 6.23
CA ALA A 17 -9.63 -10.26 5.08
C ALA A 17 -8.55 -10.18 4.00
N ALA A 18 -8.94 -9.97 2.75
CA ALA A 18 -7.96 -9.89 1.67
C ALA A 18 -8.25 -8.76 0.68
N ILE A 19 -7.19 -8.18 0.14
CA ILE A 19 -7.24 -7.33 -1.06
C ILE A 19 -6.63 -8.06 -2.26
N GLU A 20 -7.41 -8.17 -3.33
CA GLU A 20 -6.97 -8.80 -4.57
C GLU A 20 -7.12 -7.81 -5.72
N ALA A 21 -5.99 -7.32 -6.22
CA ALA A 21 -5.93 -6.43 -7.38
C ALA A 21 -4.89 -6.97 -8.36
N GLN A 22 -5.37 -7.69 -9.37
CA GLN A 22 -4.54 -8.36 -10.37
C GLN A 22 -4.86 -7.80 -11.75
N GLY A 23 -4.05 -6.85 -12.19
CA GLY A 23 -4.08 -6.34 -13.56
C GLY A 23 -3.29 -7.24 -14.51
N THR A 24 -2.98 -6.69 -15.68
CA THR A 24 -2.01 -7.29 -16.61
C THR A 24 -1.01 -6.24 -17.07
N ALA A 25 0.12 -6.66 -17.63
CA ALA A 25 1.15 -5.73 -18.12
C ALA A 25 0.60 -4.74 -19.18
N GLY A 26 -0.35 -5.17 -20.02
CA GLY A 26 -0.99 -4.31 -21.03
C GLY A 26 -2.18 -3.49 -20.50
N ASN A 27 -2.74 -3.87 -19.36
CA ASN A 27 -3.88 -3.20 -18.74
C ASN A 27 -3.77 -3.27 -17.21
N PRO A 28 -2.91 -2.44 -16.60
CA PRO A 28 -2.71 -2.46 -15.16
C PRO A 28 -3.88 -1.78 -14.42
N ILE A 29 -4.17 -2.24 -13.20
CA ILE A 29 -5.15 -1.57 -12.34
C ILE A 29 -4.51 -0.30 -11.77
N ARG A 30 -5.17 0.85 -11.95
CA ARG A 30 -4.66 2.15 -11.49
C ARG A 30 -5.42 2.67 -10.27
N MET A 31 -4.69 3.02 -9.22
CA MET A 31 -5.17 3.62 -7.98
C MET A 31 -4.44 4.96 -7.76
N THR A 32 -5.16 6.07 -7.76
CA THR A 32 -4.53 7.40 -7.83
C THR A 32 -5.42 8.52 -7.32
N ALA A 33 -4.88 9.73 -7.13
CA ALA A 33 -5.64 10.95 -6.90
C ALA A 33 -6.72 11.23 -7.96
N THR A 34 -7.71 12.04 -7.59
CA THR A 34 -8.65 12.66 -8.53
C THR A 34 -7.94 13.49 -9.59
N GLU A 35 -8.47 13.46 -10.81
CA GLU A 35 -7.92 14.20 -11.96
C GLU A 35 -7.75 15.70 -11.63
N GLY A 36 -6.61 16.26 -12.04
CA GLY A 36 -6.22 17.64 -11.75
C GLY A 36 -5.64 17.87 -10.36
N ASN A 37 -5.55 16.83 -9.52
CA ASN A 37 -4.98 16.89 -8.17
C ASN A 37 -3.89 15.82 -7.97
N GLU A 38 -3.13 15.52 -9.03
CA GLU A 38 -2.06 14.52 -9.07
C GLU A 38 -0.80 14.95 -8.28
N MET A 39 -0.96 15.31 -7.01
CA MET A 39 0.13 15.68 -6.13
C MET A 39 0.47 14.54 -5.14
N PRO A 40 1.76 14.30 -4.85
CA PRO A 40 2.17 13.38 -3.80
C PRO A 40 1.49 13.69 -2.47
N GLY A 41 0.95 12.67 -1.79
CA GLY A 41 0.25 12.83 -0.53
C GLY A 41 -1.18 13.39 -0.63
N TRP A 42 -1.78 13.43 -1.82
CA TRP A 42 -3.17 13.87 -2.00
C TRP A 42 -4.17 13.04 -1.20
N TRP A 43 -4.02 11.72 -1.21
CA TRP A 43 -4.84 10.79 -0.46
C TRP A 43 -3.98 9.99 0.52
N GLN A 44 -4.59 9.33 1.49
CA GLN A 44 -3.84 8.63 2.52
C GLN A 44 -3.21 7.33 2.02
N GLY A 45 -3.66 6.79 0.89
CA GLY A 45 -3.16 5.51 0.39
C GLY A 45 -4.01 4.33 0.84
N ILE A 46 -3.41 3.14 0.75
CA ILE A 46 -4.01 1.87 1.15
C ILE A 46 -3.56 1.53 2.55
N TYR A 47 -4.50 1.14 3.41
CA TYR A 47 -4.24 0.62 4.74
C TYR A 47 -4.66 -0.84 4.83
N LEU A 48 -3.73 -1.68 5.27
CA LEU A 48 -3.94 -3.08 5.58
C LEU A 48 -3.66 -3.26 7.07
N ARG A 49 -4.70 -3.64 7.82
CA ARG A 49 -4.65 -3.65 9.28
C ARG A 49 -5.08 -5.00 9.84
N ASP A 50 -4.30 -5.46 10.79
CA ASP A 50 -4.52 -6.67 11.57
C ASP A 50 -4.49 -7.97 10.74
N ASP A 51 -5.56 -8.75 10.69
CA ASP A 51 -5.58 -10.06 10.03
C ASP A 51 -5.90 -9.90 8.53
N PHE A 52 -4.85 -9.64 7.73
CA PHE A 52 -4.98 -9.38 6.30
C PHE A 52 -4.07 -10.26 5.43
N GLY A 53 -4.60 -10.58 4.24
CA GLY A 53 -3.87 -11.09 3.09
C GLY A 53 -3.98 -10.15 1.89
N GLY A 54 -3.20 -10.41 0.85
CA GLY A 54 -3.53 -9.84 -0.45
C GLY A 54 -2.45 -9.95 -1.50
N THR A 55 -2.90 -9.82 -2.75
CA THR A 55 -2.04 -9.76 -3.93
C THR A 55 -2.33 -8.48 -4.72
N LEU A 56 -1.27 -7.71 -4.94
CA LEU A 56 -1.25 -6.54 -5.81
C LEU A 56 -0.30 -6.84 -6.97
N SER A 57 -0.86 -7.29 -8.09
CA SER A 57 -0.09 -7.68 -9.28
C SER A 57 -0.44 -6.79 -10.47
N ASN A 58 0.58 -6.31 -11.19
CA ASN A 58 0.40 -5.41 -12.33
C ASN A 58 -0.50 -4.21 -11.98
N VAL A 59 -0.24 -3.58 -10.84
CA VAL A 59 -0.96 -2.39 -10.39
C VAL A 59 -0.09 -1.14 -10.47
N ILE A 60 -0.73 0.02 -10.56
CA ILE A 60 -0.08 1.33 -10.43
C ILE A 60 -0.74 2.07 -9.28
N ILE A 61 0.01 2.30 -8.21
CA ILE A 61 -0.43 3.04 -7.02
C ILE A 61 0.37 4.33 -6.94
N ARG A 62 -0.31 5.48 -6.90
CA ARG A 62 0.36 6.78 -6.88
C ARG A 62 -0.38 7.89 -6.15
N HIS A 63 0.34 8.94 -5.79
CA HIS A 63 -0.19 10.16 -5.12
C HIS A 63 -0.73 9.91 -3.70
N GLY A 64 -0.47 8.75 -3.10
CA GLY A 64 -0.84 8.43 -1.72
C GLY A 64 0.22 8.92 -0.73
N GLY A 65 0.15 8.47 0.54
CA GLY A 65 1.08 8.92 1.58
C GLY A 65 0.77 10.31 2.10
N GLY A 66 -0.52 10.61 2.31
CA GLY A 66 -0.99 11.88 2.86
C GLY A 66 -0.54 12.16 4.30
N ALA A 67 -1.05 13.27 4.87
CA ALA A 67 -0.57 13.80 6.15
C ALA A 67 -0.50 12.75 7.28
N SER A 68 -1.54 11.93 7.43
CA SER A 68 -1.65 10.88 8.45
C SER A 68 -1.14 9.51 8.00
N SER A 69 -0.61 9.40 6.79
CA SER A 69 -0.12 8.13 6.24
C SER A 69 1.38 8.09 6.02
N PRO A 70 2.07 6.99 6.38
CA PRO A 70 3.50 6.86 6.15
C PRO A 70 3.85 6.55 4.68
N ALA A 71 2.89 6.10 3.85
CA ALA A 71 3.22 5.55 2.53
C ALA A 71 2.04 5.52 1.53
N ASN A 72 2.31 5.14 0.28
CA ASN A 72 1.25 4.74 -0.65
C ASN A 72 0.50 3.48 -0.15
N ILE A 73 1.22 2.54 0.45
CA ILE A 73 0.68 1.32 1.06
C ILE A 73 1.22 1.21 2.48
N THR A 74 0.32 1.15 3.46
CA THR A 74 0.64 1.00 4.87
C THR A 74 0.07 -0.33 5.37
N ALA A 75 0.93 -1.15 5.93
CA ALA A 75 0.57 -2.40 6.57
C ALA A 75 0.91 -2.32 8.07
N GLU A 76 -0.05 -2.56 8.96
CA GLU A 76 0.19 -2.41 10.39
C GLU A 76 -0.69 -3.33 11.24
N GLN A 77 -0.19 -3.72 12.41
CA GLN A 77 -0.98 -4.35 13.45
C GLN A 77 -1.40 -3.26 14.45
N VAL A 78 -2.69 -3.13 14.72
CA VAL A 78 -3.24 -2.08 15.60
C VAL A 78 -4.01 -2.64 16.78
N LEU A 79 -4.44 -3.91 16.72
CA LEU A 79 -5.15 -4.58 17.82
C LEU A 79 -4.19 -5.39 18.72
N PRO A 80 -4.11 -5.07 20.02
CA PRO A 80 -3.23 -5.80 20.93
C PRO A 80 -3.76 -7.22 21.21
N GLY A 81 -2.84 -8.19 21.25
CA GLY A 81 -3.15 -9.57 21.62
C GLY A 81 -3.86 -10.38 20.54
N LEU A 82 -3.92 -9.85 19.31
CA LEU A 82 -4.31 -10.62 18.14
C LEU A 82 -3.06 -11.34 17.61
N ASP A 83 -3.11 -12.67 17.51
CA ASP A 83 -2.10 -13.46 16.79
C ASP A 83 -2.29 -13.31 15.27
N ALA A 84 -2.44 -12.06 14.79
CA ALA A 84 -2.69 -11.76 13.39
C ALA A 84 -1.41 -11.89 12.58
N GLN A 85 -1.59 -12.38 11.36
CA GLN A 85 -0.53 -12.48 10.37
C GLN A 85 -0.91 -11.58 9.21
N GLY A 86 -0.13 -10.53 9.01
CA GLY A 86 -0.26 -9.70 7.82
C GLY A 86 0.55 -10.34 6.70
N SER A 87 -0.07 -10.63 5.55
CA SER A 87 0.65 -11.06 4.36
C SER A 87 0.28 -10.20 3.16
N LEU A 88 1.28 -9.68 2.46
CA LEU A 88 1.07 -8.91 1.25
C LEU A 88 2.07 -9.34 0.19
N THR A 89 1.56 -9.69 -0.99
CA THR A 89 2.38 -9.85 -2.19
C THR A 89 2.16 -8.64 -3.09
N VAL A 90 3.24 -7.95 -3.43
CA VAL A 90 3.26 -6.88 -4.44
C VAL A 90 4.22 -7.27 -5.54
N GLU A 91 3.71 -7.45 -6.75
CA GLU A 91 4.53 -7.92 -7.85
C GLU A 91 4.25 -7.19 -9.17
N ASN A 92 5.30 -7.04 -9.99
CA ASN A 92 5.21 -6.45 -11.33
C ASN A 92 4.45 -5.12 -11.36
N SER A 93 4.58 -4.35 -10.28
CA SER A 93 3.77 -3.17 -10.01
C SER A 93 4.60 -1.90 -9.96
N ARG A 94 3.92 -0.76 -10.08
CA ARG A 94 4.52 0.58 -10.01
C ARG A 94 3.99 1.32 -8.79
N ILE A 95 4.88 1.72 -7.90
CA ILE A 95 4.56 2.47 -6.70
C ILE A 95 5.24 3.83 -6.84
N GLU A 96 4.44 4.86 -7.08
CA GLU A 96 4.93 6.14 -7.59
C GLU A 96 4.44 7.33 -6.79
N ASP A 97 5.18 8.43 -6.82
CA ASP A 97 4.74 9.76 -6.39
C ASP A 97 4.07 9.75 -5.00
N SER A 98 4.71 9.10 -4.03
CA SER A 98 4.20 9.08 -2.65
C SER A 98 4.58 10.36 -1.93
N GLY A 99 3.74 10.81 -0.99
CA GLY A 99 4.10 11.89 -0.08
C GLY A 99 5.23 11.53 0.89
N LYS A 100 5.47 10.22 1.15
CA LYS A 100 6.50 9.73 2.09
C LYS A 100 7.18 8.46 1.56
N HIS A 101 6.82 7.27 2.03
CA HIS A 101 7.41 6.00 1.61
C HIS A 101 6.59 5.30 0.52
N GLY A 102 7.18 4.34 -0.21
CA GLY A 102 6.41 3.53 -1.16
C GLY A 102 5.49 2.57 -0.42
N ILE A 103 6.08 1.67 0.36
CA ILE A 103 5.41 0.71 1.24
C ILE A 103 5.99 0.85 2.65
N ALA A 104 5.14 0.92 3.66
CA ALA A 104 5.56 0.94 5.06
C ALA A 104 4.85 -0.17 5.84
N CYS A 105 5.62 -1.00 6.55
CA CYS A 105 5.10 -1.91 7.54
C CYS A 105 5.42 -1.40 8.96
N ASN A 106 4.52 -1.63 9.91
CA ASN A 106 4.70 -1.21 11.30
C ASN A 106 4.58 -2.36 12.32
N ASP A 107 4.97 -3.56 11.91
CA ASP A 107 5.09 -4.73 12.79
C ASP A 107 6.01 -5.78 12.14
N ALA A 108 6.73 -6.55 12.96
CA ALA A 108 7.57 -7.65 12.49
C ALA A 108 6.74 -8.88 12.04
N GLY A 109 5.47 -8.97 12.43
CA GLY A 109 4.53 -10.02 12.01
C GLY A 109 3.93 -9.82 10.61
N ILE A 110 4.38 -8.81 9.86
CA ILE A 110 3.95 -8.56 8.48
C ILE A 110 4.96 -9.16 7.50
N ASP A 111 4.52 -10.17 6.78
CA ASP A 111 5.23 -10.77 5.66
C ASP A 111 4.93 -9.99 4.37
N LEU A 112 5.98 -9.42 3.77
CA LEU A 112 5.90 -8.70 2.50
C LEU A 112 6.75 -9.41 1.46
N THR A 113 6.10 -9.93 0.42
CA THR A 113 6.78 -10.36 -0.80
C THR A 113 6.72 -9.24 -1.84
N ALA A 114 7.87 -8.67 -2.19
CA ALA A 114 7.97 -7.59 -3.19
C ALA A 114 8.92 -7.98 -4.34
N GLN A 115 8.38 -8.23 -5.55
CA GLN A 115 9.17 -8.69 -6.69
C GLN A 115 8.83 -7.96 -8.00
N GLY A 116 9.83 -7.60 -8.80
CA GLY A 116 9.60 -7.02 -10.13
C GLY A 116 8.92 -5.64 -10.11
N ASN A 117 8.93 -4.97 -8.96
CA ASN A 117 8.29 -3.67 -8.79
C ASN A 117 9.23 -2.53 -9.19
N ALA A 118 8.65 -1.44 -9.69
CA ALA A 118 9.33 -0.18 -9.93
C ALA A 118 8.85 0.87 -8.92
N PHE A 119 9.81 1.61 -8.35
CA PHE A 119 9.55 2.70 -7.42
C PHE A 119 10.10 4.01 -8.00
N ALA A 120 9.27 5.06 -8.04
CA ALA A 120 9.65 6.37 -8.57
C ALA A 120 8.96 7.50 -7.79
N GLY A 121 9.61 8.66 -7.66
CA GLY A 121 9.01 9.78 -6.93
C GLY A 121 8.70 9.47 -5.45
N ILE A 122 9.55 8.66 -4.80
CA ILE A 122 9.42 8.32 -3.38
C ILE A 122 10.45 9.14 -2.60
N PRO A 123 10.03 10.16 -1.81
CA PRO A 123 10.97 10.99 -1.04
C PRO A 123 11.61 10.22 0.13
N GLY A 124 10.94 9.22 0.68
CA GLY A 124 11.49 8.30 1.67
C GLY A 124 12.12 7.04 1.05
N LYS A 125 12.11 5.94 1.82
CA LYS A 125 12.47 4.61 1.31
C LYS A 125 11.37 4.01 0.40
N PRO A 126 11.73 3.25 -0.64
CA PRO A 126 10.79 2.43 -1.42
C PRO A 126 9.95 1.48 -0.55
N ILE A 127 10.59 0.78 0.38
CA ILE A 127 9.98 -0.12 1.37
C ILE A 127 10.65 0.18 2.73
N THR A 128 9.90 0.16 3.83
CA THR A 128 10.45 0.34 5.19
C THR A 128 9.68 -0.48 6.22
N GLY A 129 10.38 -1.01 7.23
CA GLY A 129 9.77 -1.62 8.42
C GLY A 129 9.10 -2.98 8.23
N CYS A 130 9.22 -3.61 7.06
CA CYS A 130 8.68 -4.95 6.77
C CYS A 130 9.70 -6.04 7.16
N GLY A 131 9.21 -7.26 7.45
CA GLY A 131 9.90 -8.33 8.18
C GLY A 131 11.27 -8.83 7.70
N THR A 132 11.83 -8.33 6.59
CA THR A 132 13.24 -8.50 6.21
C THR A 132 13.67 -7.36 5.26
N GLU A 133 14.39 -6.36 5.76
CA GLU A 133 15.31 -5.56 4.92
C GLU A 133 16.61 -6.34 4.66
#